data_AF-A0A952HEL2-F1
#
_entry.id   AF-A0A952HEL2-F1
#
_cell.length_a   1.000
_cell.length_b   1.000
_cell.length_c   1.000
_cell.angle_alpha   90.00
_cell.angle_beta   90.00
_cell.angle_gamma   90.00
#
_symmetry.space_group_name_H-M   'P 1'
#
loop_
_entity.id
_entity.type
_entity.pdbx_description
1 polymer ?
#
loop_
_entity_poly.entity_id
_entity_poly.type
_entity_poly.pdbx_seq_one_letter_code
_entity_poly.pdbx_strand_id
1 'polypeptide(L)'
;MTSPCAACGASAHPEAPVALCLSHLLEAHDWVAGEFGVTDVLPSPCAFCGSRLGVRYPSGWLCAVCEWRVGEPPPDDATTTRVDVVYYLRYRDRIKIGTTANPAQRFAALPHDEVLAFERGDRMLEHRRHEEFAHLRIPGTEWFETDAALLEHVERVREGAPEPWALLARWRSEAAALHG
;
A
#
# COMPACT_ATOMS: atom_id res chain seq x y z
N MET A 1 -31.51 -18.20 32.85
CA MET A 1 -30.48 -19.17 33.30
C MET A 1 -29.37 -19.10 32.26
N THR A 2 -28.15 -18.76 32.65
CA THR A 2 -26.99 -18.81 31.75
C THR A 2 -26.74 -20.27 31.39
N SER A 3 -26.69 -20.59 30.11
CA SER A 3 -26.32 -21.92 29.64
C SER A 3 -24.96 -22.33 30.23
N PRO A 4 -24.73 -23.63 30.50
CA PRO A 4 -23.39 -24.09 30.88
C PRO A 4 -22.44 -23.95 29.68
N CYS A 5 -21.18 -23.70 29.98
CA CYS A 5 -20.08 -23.70 29.04
C CYS A 5 -19.90 -25.11 28.49
N ALA A 6 -19.90 -25.24 27.16
CA ALA A 6 -19.78 -26.52 26.48
C ALA A 6 -18.42 -27.22 26.71
N ALA A 7 -17.38 -26.48 27.11
CA ALA A 7 -16.03 -27.01 27.30
C ALA A 7 -15.74 -27.47 28.74
N CYS A 8 -16.19 -26.72 29.76
CA CYS A 8 -15.89 -27.05 31.18
C CYS A 8 -17.09 -27.05 32.13
N GLY A 9 -18.30 -26.77 31.66
CA GLY A 9 -19.52 -26.75 32.48
C GLY A 9 -19.70 -25.53 33.39
N ALA A 10 -18.74 -24.59 33.45
CA ALA A 10 -18.90 -23.30 34.13
C ALA A 10 -20.02 -22.45 33.48
N SER A 11 -20.46 -21.36 34.11
CA SER A 11 -21.45 -20.47 33.49
C SER A 11 -20.93 -19.86 32.18
N ALA A 12 -21.69 -20.00 31.09
CA ALA A 12 -21.35 -19.33 29.83
C ALA A 12 -21.51 -17.80 29.96
N HIS A 13 -20.77 -17.07 29.14
CA HIS A 13 -20.88 -15.62 29.06
C HIS A 13 -22.28 -15.23 28.55
N PRO A 14 -23.01 -14.32 29.22
CA PRO A 14 -24.42 -14.07 28.95
C PRO A 14 -24.70 -13.48 27.55
N GLU A 15 -23.73 -12.76 26.99
CA GLU A 15 -23.85 -12.10 25.68
C GLU A 15 -23.15 -12.86 24.55
N ALA A 16 -22.48 -13.98 24.85
CA ALA A 16 -21.77 -14.72 23.82
C ALA A 16 -22.76 -15.46 22.89
N PRO A 17 -22.54 -15.41 21.57
CA PRO A 17 -23.39 -16.14 20.61
C PRO A 17 -23.17 -17.67 20.67
N VAL A 18 -22.15 -18.11 21.42
CA VAL A 18 -21.79 -19.51 21.64
C VAL A 18 -21.75 -19.81 23.13
N ALA A 19 -22.07 -21.05 23.52
CA ALA A 19 -22.11 -21.46 24.92
C ALA A 19 -20.70 -21.69 25.50
N LEU A 20 -19.90 -20.63 25.64
CA LEU A 20 -18.55 -20.65 26.23
C LEU A 20 -18.45 -19.64 27.39
N CYS A 21 -17.64 -19.98 28.41
CA CYS A 21 -17.26 -19.02 29.45
C CYS A 21 -16.18 -18.07 28.92
N LEU A 22 -15.93 -16.96 29.63
CA LEU A 22 -14.96 -15.94 29.19
C LEU A 22 -13.56 -16.51 28.93
N SER A 23 -13.06 -17.39 29.80
CA SER A 23 -11.74 -18.01 29.61
C SER A 23 -11.63 -18.79 28.30
N HIS A 24 -12.62 -19.62 27.98
CA HIS A 24 -12.62 -20.37 26.72
C HIS A 24 -12.90 -19.48 25.50
N LEU A 25 -13.60 -18.36 25.65
CA LEU A 25 -13.73 -17.36 24.58
C LEU A 25 -12.38 -16.70 24.28
N LEU A 26 -11.59 -16.37 25.31
CA LEU A 26 -10.25 -15.83 25.16
C LEU A 26 -9.30 -16.86 24.52
N GLU A 27 -9.32 -18.11 24.97
CA GLU A 27 -8.53 -19.17 24.35
C GLU A 27 -8.90 -19.40 22.87
N ALA A 28 -10.19 -19.41 22.55
CA ALA A 28 -10.65 -19.53 21.17
C ALA A 28 -10.22 -18.33 20.32
N HIS A 29 -10.29 -17.11 20.88
CA HIS A 29 -9.80 -15.90 20.24
C HIS A 29 -8.30 -16.00 19.95
N ASP A 30 -7.49 -16.37 20.94
CA ASP A 30 -6.03 -16.42 20.80
C ASP A 30 -5.60 -17.46 19.76
N TRP A 31 -6.30 -18.61 19.70
CA TRP A 31 -6.09 -19.60 18.66
C TRP A 31 -6.38 -19.04 17.25
N VAL A 32 -7.52 -18.38 17.06
CA VAL A 32 -7.92 -17.79 15.77
C VAL A 32 -6.99 -16.63 15.37
N ALA A 33 -6.64 -15.77 16.33
CA ALA A 33 -5.77 -14.61 16.12
C ALA A 33 -4.32 -15.00 15.79
N GLY A 34 -3.88 -16.18 16.21
CA GLY A 34 -2.58 -16.74 15.81
C GLY A 34 -2.54 -17.25 14.37
N GLU A 35 -3.68 -17.56 13.76
CA GLU A 35 -3.76 -18.14 12.42
C GLU A 35 -4.22 -17.16 11.34
N PHE A 36 -5.13 -16.25 11.67
CA PHE A 36 -5.77 -15.33 10.71
C PHE A 36 -5.52 -13.87 11.06
N GLY A 37 -5.48 -13.02 10.03
CA GLY A 37 -5.15 -11.59 10.15
C GLY A 37 -3.66 -11.32 10.37
N VAL A 38 -2.83 -12.37 10.41
CA VAL A 38 -1.38 -12.27 10.57
C VAL A 38 -0.68 -12.19 9.21
N THR A 39 0.38 -11.39 9.15
CA THR A 39 1.28 -11.35 7.99
C THR A 39 2.27 -12.51 8.07
N ASP A 40 2.38 -13.28 7.00
CA ASP A 40 3.30 -14.42 6.88
C ASP A 40 3.75 -14.61 5.41
N VAL A 41 4.59 -15.61 5.16
CA VAL A 41 5.10 -15.96 3.84
C VAL A 41 4.00 -16.59 2.98
N LEU A 42 3.83 -16.08 1.77
CA LEU A 42 2.90 -16.63 0.80
C LEU A 42 3.36 -18.01 0.29
N PRO A 43 2.43 -18.91 -0.05
CA PRO A 43 2.75 -20.19 -0.70
C PRO A 43 3.50 -20.04 -2.04
N SER A 44 3.28 -18.92 -2.72
CA SER A 44 3.98 -18.51 -3.93
C SER A 44 4.07 -16.97 -3.99
N PRO A 45 5.04 -16.40 -4.73
CA PRO A 45 5.07 -14.96 -4.97
C PRO A 45 3.73 -14.46 -5.53
N CYS A 46 3.28 -13.29 -5.09
CA CYS A 46 2.07 -12.65 -5.60
C CYS A 46 2.18 -12.48 -7.13
N ALA A 47 1.18 -13.00 -7.87
CA ALA A 47 1.17 -12.91 -9.33
C ALA A 47 1.10 -11.47 -9.85
N PHE A 48 0.62 -10.53 -9.05
CA PHE A 48 0.47 -9.12 -9.42
C PHE A 48 1.75 -8.31 -9.17
N CYS A 49 2.32 -8.34 -7.96
CA CYS A 49 3.47 -7.49 -7.58
C CYS A 49 4.76 -8.27 -7.26
N GLY A 50 4.73 -9.60 -7.22
CA GLY A 50 5.89 -10.44 -6.90
C GLY A 50 6.27 -10.52 -5.42
N SER A 51 5.57 -9.82 -4.52
CA SER A 51 5.82 -9.91 -3.07
C SER A 51 5.66 -11.34 -2.55
N ARG A 52 6.47 -11.69 -1.56
CA ARG A 52 6.42 -13.00 -0.88
C ARG A 52 5.68 -12.96 0.45
N LEU A 53 5.13 -11.81 0.84
CA LEU A 53 4.41 -11.63 2.09
C LEU A 53 2.91 -11.45 1.83
N GLY A 54 2.09 -12.00 2.71
CA GLY A 54 0.64 -11.96 2.62
C GLY A 54 -0.03 -11.99 3.99
N VAL A 55 -1.30 -11.62 4.00
CA VAL A 55 -2.18 -11.72 5.18
C VAL A 55 -3.15 -12.88 4.96
N ARG A 56 -3.23 -13.78 5.94
CA ARG A 56 -4.10 -14.96 5.87
C ARG A 56 -5.49 -14.63 6.40
N TYR A 57 -6.51 -14.80 5.59
CA TYR A 57 -7.92 -14.75 5.99
C TYR A 57 -8.54 -16.14 5.92
N PRO A 58 -9.66 -16.40 6.60
CA PRO A 58 -10.38 -17.68 6.48
C PRO A 58 -10.77 -18.02 5.04
N SER A 59 -11.03 -17.00 4.21
CA SER A 59 -11.39 -17.15 2.80
C SER A 59 -10.21 -17.29 1.84
N GLY A 60 -8.97 -17.06 2.30
CA GLY A 60 -7.77 -17.13 1.47
C GLY A 60 -6.70 -16.10 1.84
N TRP A 61 -5.71 -15.96 0.97
CA TRP A 61 -4.59 -15.03 1.16
C TRP A 61 -4.78 -13.76 0.34
N LEU A 62 -4.48 -12.61 0.95
CA LEU A 62 -4.25 -11.35 0.24
C LEU A 62 -2.77 -11.00 0.31
N CYS A 63 -2.22 -10.41 -0.75
CA CYS A 63 -0.86 -9.90 -0.72
C CYS A 63 -0.73 -8.75 0.30
N ALA A 64 0.29 -8.77 1.14
CA ALA A 64 0.51 -7.74 2.17
C ALA A 64 1.02 -6.40 1.59
N VAL A 65 1.26 -6.34 0.28
CA VAL A 65 1.78 -5.16 -0.43
C VAL A 65 0.70 -4.56 -1.32
N CYS A 66 0.20 -5.33 -2.29
CA CYS A 66 -0.76 -4.82 -3.27
C CYS A 66 -2.21 -5.25 -2.99
N GLU A 67 -2.45 -6.02 -1.92
CA GLU A 67 -3.79 -6.51 -1.54
C GLU A 67 -4.48 -7.42 -2.56
N TRP A 68 -3.76 -7.82 -3.62
CA TRP A 68 -4.27 -8.76 -4.62
C TRP A 68 -4.53 -10.14 -4.01
N ARG A 69 -5.64 -10.77 -4.41
CA ARG A 69 -5.99 -12.11 -3.95
C ARG A 69 -5.08 -13.15 -4.56
N VAL A 70 -4.43 -13.93 -3.71
CA VAL A 70 -3.47 -14.94 -4.17
C VAL A 70 -4.21 -16.09 -4.83
N GLY A 71 -3.73 -16.48 -6.01
CA GLY A 71 -4.35 -17.50 -6.86
C GLY A 71 -5.19 -16.91 -8.00
N GLU A 72 -5.53 -15.63 -7.95
CA GLU A 72 -6.22 -14.95 -9.05
C GLU A 72 -5.19 -14.41 -10.06
N PRO A 73 -5.37 -14.66 -11.37
CA PRO A 73 -4.48 -14.12 -12.39
C PRO A 73 -4.68 -12.60 -12.50
N PRO A 74 -3.60 -11.80 -12.64
CA PRO A 74 -3.72 -10.39 -12.95
C PRO A 74 -4.40 -10.19 -14.32
N PRO A 75 -5.03 -9.04 -14.57
CA PRO A 75 -5.61 -8.76 -15.88
C PRO A 75 -4.54 -8.68 -16.97
N ASP A 76 -4.87 -9.16 -18.17
CA ASP A 76 -3.96 -9.20 -19.32
C ASP A 76 -3.72 -7.81 -19.96
N ASP A 77 -4.66 -6.87 -19.78
CA ASP A 77 -4.62 -5.55 -20.37
C ASP A 77 -3.95 -4.53 -19.44
N ALA A 78 -2.77 -4.04 -19.84
CA ALA A 78 -2.03 -3.02 -19.11
C ALA A 78 -2.82 -1.72 -18.87
N THR A 79 -3.84 -1.40 -19.67
CA THR A 79 -4.67 -0.21 -19.45
C THR A 79 -5.49 -0.31 -18.16
N THR A 80 -5.87 -1.52 -17.74
CA THR A 80 -6.64 -1.78 -16.50
C THR A 80 -5.82 -1.52 -15.23
N THR A 81 -4.49 -1.51 -15.34
CA THR A 81 -3.57 -1.25 -14.21
C THR A 81 -2.94 0.13 -14.29
N ARG A 82 -3.37 0.99 -15.22
CA ARG A 82 -2.77 2.30 -15.42
C ARG A 82 -3.05 3.21 -14.22
N VAL A 83 -1.98 3.77 -13.65
CA VAL A 83 -2.04 4.81 -12.62
C VAL A 83 -1.03 5.88 -12.99
N ASP A 84 -1.51 7.09 -13.27
CA ASP A 84 -0.65 8.26 -13.45
C ASP A 84 -0.23 8.81 -12.07
N VAL A 85 1.06 9.09 -11.92
CA VAL A 85 1.64 9.64 -10.70
C VAL A 85 2.47 10.87 -10.98
N VAL A 86 2.44 11.82 -10.06
CA VAL A 86 3.50 12.81 -9.88
C VAL A 86 4.54 12.23 -8.93
N TYR A 87 5.80 12.27 -9.33
CA TYR A 87 6.92 11.71 -8.58
C TYR A 87 7.85 12.80 -8.07
N TYR A 88 8.50 12.50 -6.96
CA TYR A 88 9.55 13.31 -6.34
C TYR A 88 10.82 12.45 -6.31
N LEU A 89 11.80 12.78 -7.15
CA LEU A 89 13.10 12.07 -7.21
C LEU A 89 14.19 12.93 -6.60
N ARG A 90 14.97 12.37 -5.68
CA ARG A 90 16.16 13.03 -5.15
C ARG A 90 17.36 12.73 -6.04
N TYR A 91 18.15 13.76 -6.34
CA TYR A 91 19.49 13.60 -6.89
C TYR A 91 20.39 14.64 -6.26
N ARG A 92 21.33 14.19 -5.42
CA ARG A 92 22.18 15.05 -4.60
C ARG A 92 21.32 15.97 -3.72
N ASP A 93 21.50 17.28 -3.88
CA ASP A 93 20.87 18.39 -3.15
C ASP A 93 19.58 18.90 -3.80
N ARG A 94 19.09 18.20 -4.84
CA ARG A 94 17.95 18.65 -5.65
C ARG A 94 16.86 17.60 -5.70
N ILE A 95 15.64 18.07 -5.90
CA ILE A 95 14.46 17.24 -6.10
C ILE A 95 13.90 17.51 -7.50
N LYS A 96 13.62 16.45 -8.26
CA LYS A 96 12.88 16.53 -9.51
C LYS A 96 11.42 16.24 -9.25
N ILE A 97 10.54 17.12 -9.75
CA ILE A 97 9.11 16.91 -9.77
C ILE A 97 8.69 16.66 -11.22
N GLY A 98 8.05 15.53 -11.50
CA GLY A 98 7.53 15.21 -12.84
C GLY A 98 6.37 14.23 -12.78
N THR A 99 5.75 13.94 -13.93
CA THR A 99 4.65 12.95 -14.02
C THR A 99 5.00 11.76 -14.91
N THR A 100 4.40 10.60 -14.65
CA THR A 100 4.47 9.41 -15.51
C THR A 100 3.41 8.35 -15.14
N ALA A 101 3.01 7.54 -16.12
CA ALA A 101 2.27 6.28 -15.89
C ALA A 101 3.19 5.06 -15.68
N ASN A 102 4.48 5.19 -16.06
CA ASN A 102 5.46 4.11 -16.08
C ASN A 102 6.74 4.48 -15.30
N PRO A 103 6.69 4.55 -13.95
CA PRO A 103 7.81 5.02 -13.14
C PRO A 103 9.11 4.22 -13.35
N ALA A 104 9.06 2.89 -13.34
CA ALA A 104 10.26 2.05 -13.49
C ALA A 104 11.02 2.33 -14.80
N GLN A 105 10.29 2.43 -15.91
CA GLN A 105 10.87 2.77 -17.22
C GLN A 105 11.40 4.21 -17.23
N ARG A 106 10.65 5.16 -16.66
CA ARG A 106 11.04 6.58 -16.62
C ARG A 106 12.32 6.77 -15.82
N PHE A 107 12.47 6.10 -14.69
CA PHE A 107 13.56 6.32 -13.75
C PHE A 107 14.86 5.62 -14.16
N ALA A 108 14.77 4.55 -14.95
CA ALA A 108 15.95 3.94 -15.59
C ALA A 108 16.72 4.93 -16.49
N ALA A 109 16.07 5.98 -16.99
CA ALA A 109 16.66 7.00 -17.86
C ALA A 109 17.00 8.32 -17.14
N LEU A 110 16.74 8.43 -15.83
CA LEU A 110 16.96 9.65 -15.06
C LEU A 110 18.02 9.44 -13.97
N PRO A 111 18.98 10.36 -13.79
CA PRO A 111 19.87 10.32 -12.63
C PRO A 111 19.04 10.56 -11.36
N HIS A 112 19.11 9.64 -10.41
CA HIS A 112 18.49 9.77 -9.10
C HIS A 112 19.22 8.90 -8.09
N ASP A 113 19.21 9.34 -6.83
CA ASP A 113 19.67 8.56 -5.69
C ASP A 113 18.51 7.81 -5.03
N GLU A 114 17.30 8.38 -5.09
CA GLU A 114 16.15 7.91 -4.33
C GLU A 114 14.82 8.37 -4.92
N VAL A 115 13.82 7.49 -4.85
CA VAL A 115 12.41 7.83 -5.08
C VAL A 115 11.81 8.24 -3.75
N LEU A 116 11.54 9.53 -3.57
CA LEU A 116 11.06 10.05 -2.30
C LEU A 116 9.57 9.76 -2.10
N ALA A 117 8.75 10.04 -3.11
CA ALA A 117 7.31 9.92 -3.00
C ALA A 117 6.60 9.79 -4.36
N PHE A 118 5.39 9.23 -4.33
CA PHE A 118 4.41 9.32 -5.40
C PHE A 118 3.14 9.99 -4.90
N GLU A 119 2.60 10.88 -5.71
CA GLU A 119 1.29 11.51 -5.53
C GLU A 119 0.40 11.10 -6.70
N ARG A 120 -0.78 10.53 -6.44
CA ARG A 120 -1.73 10.16 -7.50
C ARG A 120 -2.13 11.42 -8.30
N GLY A 121 -1.89 11.41 -9.60
CA GLY A 121 -2.27 12.52 -10.47
C GLY A 121 -1.44 12.63 -11.75
N ASP A 122 -1.93 13.48 -12.65
CA ASP A 122 -1.41 13.63 -14.00
C ASP A 122 -0.62 14.95 -14.19
N ARG A 123 -0.50 15.38 -15.45
CA ARG A 123 0.16 16.62 -15.86
C ARG A 123 -0.42 17.87 -15.18
N MET A 124 -1.72 17.90 -14.85
CA MET A 124 -2.32 19.06 -14.18
C MET A 124 -1.83 19.18 -12.75
N LEU A 125 -1.70 18.06 -12.03
CA LEU A 125 -1.13 18.06 -10.69
C LEU A 125 0.35 18.44 -10.71
N GLU A 126 1.12 17.88 -11.64
CA GLU A 126 2.53 18.24 -11.82
C GLU A 126 2.70 19.74 -12.04
N HIS A 127 1.89 20.33 -12.92
CA HIS A 127 1.94 21.75 -13.21
C HIS A 127 1.67 22.59 -11.96
N ARG A 128 0.65 22.23 -11.16
CA ARG A 128 0.38 22.90 -9.88
C ARG A 128 1.56 22.83 -8.92
N ARG A 129 2.25 21.68 -8.82
CA ARG A 129 3.46 21.55 -7.98
C ARG A 129 4.62 22.39 -8.53
N HIS A 130 4.77 22.49 -9.85
CA HIS A 130 5.75 23.38 -10.46
C HIS A 130 5.47 24.85 -10.18
N GLU A 131 4.21 25.27 -10.16
CA GLU A 131 3.81 26.64 -9.80
C GLU A 131 4.04 26.92 -8.31
N GLU A 132 3.64 26.00 -7.44
CA GLU A 132 3.81 26.10 -5.99
C GLU A 132 5.27 26.26 -5.58
N PHE A 133 6.16 25.42 -6.15
CA PHE A 133 7.60 25.44 -5.86
C PHE A 133 8.41 26.23 -6.91
N ALA A 134 7.77 27.12 -7.68
CA ALA A 134 8.43 27.86 -8.75
C ALA A 134 9.65 28.66 -8.27
N HIS A 135 9.62 29.16 -7.04
CA HIS A 135 10.70 29.92 -6.40
C HIS A 135 11.96 29.08 -6.13
N LEU A 136 11.84 27.74 -6.06
CA LEU A 136 12.96 26.79 -5.91
C LEU A 136 13.41 26.22 -7.25
N ARG A 137 12.66 26.47 -8.32
CA ARG A 137 12.87 25.81 -9.62
C ARG A 137 14.15 26.31 -10.28
N ILE A 138 15.02 25.38 -10.66
CA ILE A 138 16.24 25.68 -11.40
C ILE A 138 15.86 26.07 -12.84
N PRO A 139 16.25 27.27 -13.30
CA PRO A 139 15.81 27.82 -14.58
C PRO A 139 15.99 26.85 -15.75
N GLY A 140 14.94 26.70 -16.56
CA GLY A 140 14.95 25.84 -17.75
C GLY A 140 14.91 24.33 -17.48
N THR A 141 14.67 23.91 -16.23
CA THR A 141 14.65 22.48 -15.86
C THR A 141 13.37 22.08 -15.11
N GLU A 142 13.25 20.81 -14.78
CA GLU A 142 12.25 20.25 -13.86
C GLU A 142 12.88 19.88 -12.50
N TRP A 143 14.05 20.43 -12.21
CA TRP A 143 14.77 20.26 -10.95
C TRP A 143 14.53 21.48 -10.05
N PHE A 144 14.45 21.21 -8.76
CA PHE A 144 14.17 22.19 -7.71
C PHE A 144 15.29 22.10 -6.68
N GLU A 145 15.77 23.25 -6.24
CA GLU A 145 16.61 23.32 -5.03
C GLU A 145 15.78 22.82 -3.83
N THR A 146 16.45 22.19 -2.87
CA THR A 146 15.77 21.64 -1.70
C THR A 146 15.65 22.71 -0.62
N ASP A 147 14.46 22.87 -0.05
CA ASP A 147 14.22 23.67 1.15
C ASP A 147 13.31 22.94 2.14
N ALA A 148 13.04 23.56 3.29
CA ALA A 148 12.18 22.97 4.31
C ALA A 148 10.74 22.75 3.80
N ALA A 149 10.18 23.68 3.03
CA ALA A 149 8.80 23.60 2.57
C ALA A 149 8.59 22.43 1.59
N LEU A 150 9.52 22.21 0.66
CA LEU A 150 9.48 21.09 -0.28
C LEU A 150 9.68 19.75 0.43
N LEU A 151 10.60 19.68 1.41
CA LEU A 151 10.80 18.45 2.20
C LEU A 151 9.55 18.11 3.03
N GLU A 152 8.97 19.09 3.72
CA GLU A 152 7.72 18.88 4.46
C GLU A 152 6.57 18.45 3.54
N HIS A 153 6.50 19.00 2.33
CA HIS A 153 5.53 18.57 1.34
C HIS A 153 5.73 17.11 0.93
N VAL A 154 6.96 16.71 0.63
CA VAL A 154 7.29 15.31 0.32
C VAL A 154 6.91 14.39 1.48
N GLU A 155 7.21 14.77 2.72
CA GLU A 155 6.82 13.96 3.88
C GLU A 155 5.30 13.85 4.03
N ARG A 156 4.54 14.94 3.83
CA ARG A 156 3.07 14.88 3.81
C ARG A 156 2.54 13.97 2.71
N VAL A 157 3.14 13.96 1.53
CA VAL A 157 2.75 13.04 0.45
C VAL A 157 3.03 11.57 0.84
N ARG A 158 4.07 11.32 1.65
CA ARG A 158 4.40 9.99 2.18
C ARG A 158 3.53 9.55 3.35
N GLU A 159 2.80 10.45 4.01
CA GLU A 159 1.97 10.12 5.16
C GLU A 159 0.99 8.99 4.82
N GLY A 160 1.09 7.87 5.54
CA GLY A 160 0.26 6.67 5.33
C GLY A 160 0.84 5.62 4.38
N ALA A 161 2.00 5.87 3.75
CA ALA A 161 2.68 4.90 2.88
C ALA A 161 4.20 5.16 2.78
N PRO A 162 5.02 4.62 3.70
CA PRO A 162 6.44 4.96 3.79
C PRO A 162 7.29 4.49 2.59
N GLU A 163 6.79 3.51 1.82
CA GLU A 163 7.46 2.91 0.67
C GLU A 163 6.67 3.20 -0.62
N PRO A 164 7.16 4.09 -1.52
CA PRO A 164 6.42 4.52 -2.70
C PRO A 164 6.05 3.40 -3.68
N TRP A 165 6.90 2.38 -3.85
CA TRP A 165 6.63 1.32 -4.82
C TRP A 165 5.50 0.38 -4.38
N ALA A 166 5.42 0.07 -3.09
CA ALA A 166 4.32 -0.66 -2.47
C ALA A 166 3.00 0.09 -2.64
N LEU A 167 3.03 1.41 -2.44
CA LEU A 167 1.86 2.27 -2.66
C LEU A 167 1.38 2.21 -4.10
N LEU A 168 2.30 2.34 -5.07
CA LEU A 168 1.97 2.21 -6.48
C LEU A 168 1.43 0.82 -6.81
N ALA A 169 2.02 -0.24 -6.26
CA ALA A 169 1.54 -1.61 -6.48
C ALA A 169 0.10 -1.80 -5.97
N ARG A 170 -0.22 -1.27 -4.78
CA ARG A 170 -1.59 -1.24 -4.25
C ARG A 170 -2.53 -0.45 -5.15
N TRP A 171 -2.12 0.73 -5.60
CA TRP A 171 -2.94 1.55 -6.49
C TRP A 171 -3.25 0.90 -7.83
N ARG A 172 -2.29 0.15 -8.39
CA ARG A 172 -2.48 -0.60 -9.64
C ARG A 172 -3.41 -1.80 -9.45
N SER A 173 -3.32 -2.45 -8.30
CA SER A 173 -4.22 -3.55 -7.90
C SER A 173 -5.66 -3.05 -7.73
N GLU A 174 -5.84 -1.90 -7.05
CA GLU A 174 -7.14 -1.23 -6.95
C GLU A 174 -7.72 -0.87 -8.33
N ALA A 175 -6.90 -0.30 -9.23
CA ALA A 175 -7.33 0.02 -10.59
C ALA A 175 -7.77 -1.24 -11.36
N ALA A 176 -7.00 -2.32 -11.27
CA ALA A 176 -7.35 -3.60 -11.89
C ALA A 176 -8.70 -4.14 -11.40
N ALA A 177 -8.96 -4.05 -10.09
CA ALA A 177 -10.20 -4.53 -9.48
C ALA A 177 -11.45 -3.75 -9.95
N LEU A 178 -11.31 -2.52 -10.44
CA LEU A 178 -12.43 -1.74 -10.99
C LEU A 178 -12.79 -2.13 -12.43
N HIS A 179 -11.94 -2.90 -13.10
CA HIS A 179 -12.07 -3.24 -14.52
C HIS A 179 -12.25 -4.74 -14.79
N GLY A 180 -12.29 -5.58 -13.75
CA GLY A 180 -12.62 -7.02 -13.79
C GLY A 180 -14.01 -7.30 -13.26
#